data_AF-A0A3D2UVR1-F1
#
_entry.id   AF-A0A3D2UVR1-F1
#
_cell.length_a   1.000
_cell.length_b   1.000
_cell.length_c   1.000
_cell.angle_alpha   90.00
_cell.angle_beta   90.00
_cell.angle_gamma   90.00
#
_symmetry.space_group_name_H-M   'P 1'
#
loop_
_entity.id
_entity.type
_entity.pdbx_description
1 polymer ?
#
loop_
_entity_poly.entity_id
_entity_poly.type
_entity_poly.pdbx_seq_one_letter_code
_entity_poly.pdbx_strand_id
1 'polypeptide(L)'
;MQYKILPGHLYPKDNRVNLYYLHNLFKVIGESVSVQMKQQHKVSVPITAGMWGGSYMVGLDDGQAKTNVVRLYSIVNLPQNSPLDRVENFECLMEIYQQTCCTTFKRYGLNLVDPRWGESIPYSNNERPTTALQMWDNTGKAKFVRAFFVWNEATWEESIIYDMIRNIKVLKELLNINIRPPKKEIAELKFLLQDVLITYFTLYSALTPDFIEHAKPIIKDLFEKFINGMKTEEIVKEQYHKVYSSALVYGFEEALQIPYKKENLDVKNVEGWPVDKINYVPNELKEKL
;
A
#
# COMPACT_ATOMS: atom_id res chain seq x y z
N MET A 1 -7.96 -21.46 4.75
CA MET A 1 -7.79 -22.14 3.44
C MET A 1 -6.31 -22.20 3.11
N GLN A 2 -5.75 -23.40 2.91
CA GLN A 2 -4.38 -23.57 2.40
C GLN A 2 -4.40 -23.41 0.88
N TYR A 3 -3.83 -22.33 0.35
CA TYR A 3 -3.79 -22.05 -1.08
C TYR A 3 -2.39 -22.35 -1.64
N LYS A 4 -2.18 -23.58 -2.12
CA LYS A 4 -0.94 -23.99 -2.82
C LYS A 4 -0.96 -23.79 -4.34
N ILE A 5 -2.00 -23.16 -4.89
CA ILE A 5 -2.20 -23.05 -6.34
C ILE A 5 -2.10 -21.58 -6.75
N LEU A 6 -1.11 -21.26 -7.58
CA LEU A 6 -1.03 -19.99 -8.31
C LEU A 6 -2.36 -19.77 -9.06
N PRO A 7 -2.94 -18.56 -9.04
CA PRO A 7 -4.22 -18.31 -9.70
C PRO A 7 -4.11 -18.65 -11.19
N GLY A 8 -5.01 -19.48 -11.71
CA GLY A 8 -4.96 -19.93 -13.11
C GLY A 8 -4.99 -18.79 -14.13
N HIS A 9 -5.61 -17.65 -13.79
CA HIS A 9 -5.70 -16.48 -14.68
C HIS A 9 -5.64 -15.15 -13.91
N LEU A 10 -4.46 -14.52 -13.79
CA LEU A 10 -4.32 -13.17 -13.21
C LEU A 10 -5.10 -12.09 -13.99
N TYR A 11 -5.26 -12.28 -15.30
CA TYR A 11 -6.02 -11.42 -16.20
C TYR A 11 -7.13 -12.23 -16.89
N PRO A 12 -8.35 -12.28 -16.33
CA PRO A 12 -9.51 -12.88 -17.00
C PRO A 12 -9.94 -12.11 -18.27
N LYS A 13 -10.99 -12.61 -18.94
CA LYS A 13 -11.46 -12.33 -20.32
C LYS A 13 -11.30 -10.90 -20.90
N ASP A 14 -11.28 -9.85 -20.07
CA ASP A 14 -11.18 -8.45 -20.53
C ASP A 14 -9.79 -7.81 -20.33
N ASN A 15 -8.76 -8.62 -20.06
CA ASN A 15 -7.39 -8.16 -19.81
C ASN A 15 -7.26 -7.16 -18.64
N ARG A 16 -8.25 -7.15 -17.74
CA ARG A 16 -8.19 -6.44 -16.46
C ARG A 16 -7.71 -7.39 -15.38
N VAL A 17 -6.85 -6.91 -14.50
CA VAL A 17 -6.32 -7.74 -13.41
C VAL A 17 -7.44 -8.15 -12.46
N ASN A 18 -7.39 -9.40 -11.99
CA ASN A 18 -8.19 -9.85 -10.86
C ASN A 18 -7.41 -9.59 -9.56
N LEU A 19 -8.01 -8.81 -8.67
CA LEU A 19 -7.39 -8.25 -7.48
C LEU A 19 -7.23 -9.27 -6.35
N TYR A 20 -8.18 -10.21 -6.23
CA TYR A 20 -8.07 -11.33 -5.30
C TYR A 20 -6.92 -12.25 -5.70
N TYR A 21 -6.79 -12.50 -7.00
CA TYR A 21 -5.68 -13.28 -7.55
C TYR A 21 -4.35 -12.55 -7.44
N LEU A 22 -4.32 -11.23 -7.65
CA LEU A 22 -3.12 -10.42 -7.45
C LEU A 22 -2.65 -10.43 -5.99
N HIS A 23 -3.57 -10.26 -5.04
CA HIS A 23 -3.26 -10.36 -3.61
C HIS A 23 -2.68 -11.73 -3.25
N ASN A 24 -3.34 -12.81 -3.70
CA ASN A 24 -2.83 -14.18 -3.48
C ASN A 24 -1.48 -14.43 -4.16
N LEU A 25 -1.25 -13.83 -5.32
CA LEU A 25 0.03 -13.95 -6.01
C LEU A 25 1.17 -13.36 -5.18
N PHE A 26 0.97 -12.19 -4.58
CA PHE A 26 1.95 -11.59 -3.68
C PHE A 26 2.21 -12.43 -2.43
N LYS A 27 1.18 -13.06 -1.85
CA LYS A 27 1.35 -14.02 -0.75
C LYS A 27 2.25 -15.18 -1.15
N VAL A 28 1.96 -15.82 -2.29
CA VAL A 28 2.73 -16.95 -2.80
C VAL A 28 4.17 -16.56 -3.13
N ILE A 29 4.41 -15.35 -3.64
CA ILE A 29 5.76 -14.82 -3.85
C ILE A 29 6.50 -14.71 -2.50
N GLY A 30 5.90 -14.09 -1.48
CA GLY A 30 6.50 -13.98 -0.15
C GLY A 30 6.84 -15.34 0.47
N GLU A 31 5.90 -16.28 0.43
CA GLU A 31 6.10 -17.66 0.91
C GLU A 31 7.22 -18.38 0.15
N SER A 32 7.25 -18.25 -1.18
CA SER A 32 8.28 -18.86 -2.03
C SER A 32 9.68 -18.29 -1.71
N VAL A 33 9.80 -16.98 -1.51
CA VAL A 33 11.07 -16.34 -1.14
C VAL A 33 11.52 -16.82 0.23
N SER A 34 10.62 -16.87 1.21
CA SER A 34 10.90 -17.39 2.56
C SER A 34 11.44 -18.83 2.52
N VAL A 35 10.81 -19.71 1.71
CA VAL A 35 11.25 -21.10 1.53
C VAL A 35 12.64 -21.16 0.86
N GLN A 36 12.88 -20.35 -0.18
CA GLN A 36 14.17 -20.32 -0.87
C GLN A 36 15.30 -19.85 0.04
N MET A 37 15.09 -18.76 0.82
CA MET A 37 16.04 -18.27 1.82
C MET A 37 16.42 -19.38 2.82
N LYS A 38 15.43 -20.14 3.30
CA LYS A 38 15.66 -21.24 4.25
C LYS A 38 16.40 -22.40 3.62
N GLN A 39 16.02 -22.82 2.41
CA GLN A 39 16.58 -24.01 1.79
C GLN A 39 18.00 -23.79 1.25
N GLN A 40 18.21 -22.68 0.54
CA GLN A 40 19.43 -22.37 -0.20
C GLN A 40 20.46 -21.67 0.69
N HIS A 41 20.03 -20.77 1.57
CA HIS A 41 20.91 -19.91 2.36
C HIS A 41 20.87 -20.19 3.88
N LYS A 42 20.03 -21.13 4.32
CA LYS A 42 19.83 -21.49 5.74
C LYS A 42 19.39 -20.31 6.61
N VAL A 43 18.76 -19.31 6.00
CA VAL A 43 18.22 -18.13 6.67
C VAL A 43 16.70 -18.30 6.80
N SER A 44 16.23 -18.46 8.04
CA SER A 44 14.79 -18.60 8.32
C SER A 44 14.16 -17.23 8.55
N VAL A 45 13.34 -16.79 7.59
CA VAL A 45 12.70 -15.47 7.60
C VAL A 45 11.23 -15.64 7.24
N PRO A 46 10.29 -15.66 8.20
CA PRO A 46 8.87 -15.63 7.87
C PRO A 46 8.58 -14.35 7.07
N ILE A 47 7.83 -14.47 5.97
CA ILE A 47 7.42 -13.32 5.17
C ILE A 47 5.90 -13.37 5.04
N THR A 48 5.23 -12.29 5.41
CA THR A 48 3.84 -12.06 5.02
C THR A 48 3.84 -10.98 3.94
N ALA A 49 2.99 -11.14 2.93
CA ALA A 49 2.93 -10.21 1.82
C ALA A 49 1.52 -10.16 1.27
N GLY A 50 1.18 -9.09 0.57
CA GLY A 50 -0.11 -8.98 -0.09
C GLY A 50 -0.22 -7.67 -0.84
N MET A 51 -1.29 -7.55 -1.62
CA MET A 51 -1.56 -6.35 -2.40
C MET A 51 -1.62 -5.10 -1.51
N TRP A 52 -0.98 -4.02 -1.94
CA TRP A 52 -1.11 -2.70 -1.34
C TRP A 52 -1.82 -1.74 -2.30
N GLY A 53 -2.34 -0.65 -1.74
CA GLY A 53 -2.97 0.42 -2.48
C GLY A 53 -4.42 0.13 -2.86
N GLY A 54 -5.08 1.17 -3.34
CA GLY A 54 -6.53 1.27 -3.55
C GLY A 54 -7.16 0.38 -4.60
N SER A 55 -6.42 -0.60 -5.08
CA SER A 55 -6.87 -1.51 -6.11
C SER A 55 -8.09 -2.31 -5.60
N TYR A 56 -8.18 -2.65 -4.32
CA TYR A 56 -9.37 -3.31 -3.74
C TYR A 56 -10.67 -2.50 -3.87
N MET A 57 -10.61 -1.16 -3.90
CA MET A 57 -11.79 -0.29 -4.03
C MET A 57 -12.48 -0.42 -5.39
N VAL A 58 -11.74 -0.88 -6.40
CA VAL A 58 -12.25 -1.05 -7.76
C VAL A 58 -12.53 -2.51 -8.10
N GLY A 59 -12.60 -3.42 -7.12
CA GLY A 59 -13.04 -4.80 -7.37
C GLY A 59 -14.53 -4.91 -7.67
N LEU A 60 -14.88 -5.78 -8.61
CA LEU A 60 -16.19 -6.41 -8.71
C LEU A 60 -16.26 -7.59 -7.72
N ASP A 61 -17.45 -8.15 -7.52
CA ASP A 61 -17.69 -9.25 -6.57
C ASP A 61 -16.87 -10.52 -6.91
N ASP A 62 -16.48 -10.69 -8.17
CA ASP A 62 -15.60 -11.77 -8.65
C ASP A 62 -14.10 -11.43 -8.55
N GLY A 63 -13.76 -10.24 -8.05
CA GLY A 63 -12.41 -9.72 -7.90
C GLY A 63 -11.85 -9.02 -9.14
N GLN A 64 -12.53 -9.03 -10.28
CA GLN A 64 -12.05 -8.33 -11.48
C GLN A 64 -12.07 -6.81 -11.26
N ALA A 65 -11.02 -6.11 -11.70
CA ALA A 65 -10.99 -4.65 -11.58
C ALA A 65 -12.00 -3.95 -12.51
N LYS A 66 -12.73 -2.96 -11.97
CA LYS A 66 -13.65 -2.04 -12.67
C LYS A 66 -12.91 -1.10 -13.62
N THR A 67 -11.65 -0.83 -13.34
CA THR A 67 -10.78 0.05 -14.14
C THR A 67 -9.47 -0.66 -14.49
N ASN A 68 -8.68 -0.05 -15.38
CA ASN A 68 -7.38 -0.60 -15.71
C ASN A 68 -6.36 -0.30 -14.60
N VAL A 69 -5.96 -1.31 -13.83
CA VAL A 69 -4.94 -1.21 -12.79
C VAL A 69 -3.58 -1.52 -13.41
N VAL A 70 -2.82 -0.47 -13.68
CA VAL A 70 -1.51 -0.55 -14.36
C VAL A 70 -0.33 -0.40 -13.41
N ARG A 71 -0.54 -0.29 -12.10
CA ARG A 71 0.51 -0.20 -11.09
C ARG A 71 0.21 -1.22 -10.02
N LEU A 72 1.08 -2.21 -9.89
CA LEU A 72 0.85 -3.33 -9.00
C LEU A 72 1.71 -3.14 -7.76
N TYR A 73 1.08 -2.90 -6.62
CA TYR A 73 1.79 -2.67 -5.37
C TYR A 73 1.62 -3.84 -4.41
N SER A 74 2.67 -4.13 -3.65
CA SER A 74 2.68 -5.09 -2.56
C SER A 74 3.24 -4.44 -1.30
N ILE A 75 2.72 -4.81 -0.15
CA ILE A 75 3.40 -4.62 1.14
C ILE A 75 3.92 -5.99 1.59
N VAL A 76 5.14 -6.01 2.11
CA VAL A 76 5.90 -7.21 2.49
C VAL A 76 6.46 -6.98 3.88
N ASN A 77 6.12 -7.84 4.83
CA ASN A 77 6.59 -7.75 6.20
C ASN A 77 7.79 -8.67 6.40
N LEU A 78 8.83 -8.08 6.98
CA LEU A 78 10.08 -8.74 7.31
C LEU A 78 10.31 -8.71 8.83
N PRO A 79 10.65 -9.84 9.46
CA PRO A 79 10.81 -9.92 10.90
C PRO A 79 11.98 -9.04 11.35
N GLN A 80 11.77 -8.35 12.47
CA GLN A 80 12.81 -7.61 13.17
C GLN A 80 13.69 -8.55 13.99
N ASN A 81 14.88 -8.06 14.38
CA ASN A 81 15.82 -8.81 15.21
C ASN A 81 16.10 -10.21 14.62
N SER A 82 16.20 -10.25 13.29
CA SER A 82 16.27 -11.47 12.51
C SER A 82 17.60 -11.54 11.77
N PRO A 83 17.95 -12.68 11.16
CA PRO A 83 19.17 -12.77 10.36
C PRO A 83 19.25 -11.73 9.22
N LEU A 84 18.13 -11.08 8.84
CA LEU A 84 18.11 -9.99 7.85
C LEU A 84 18.75 -8.70 8.34
N ASP A 85 19.09 -8.58 9.62
CA ASP A 85 19.86 -7.46 10.15
C ASP A 85 21.28 -7.39 9.56
N ARG A 86 21.76 -8.51 9.00
CA ARG A 86 23.00 -8.54 8.22
C ARG A 86 22.71 -8.09 6.79
N VAL A 87 23.47 -7.09 6.33
CA VAL A 87 23.34 -6.52 4.98
C VAL A 87 23.40 -7.60 3.91
N GLU A 88 24.29 -8.59 4.05
CA GLU A 88 24.47 -9.67 3.07
C GLU A 88 23.21 -10.55 2.96
N ASN A 89 22.53 -10.79 4.08
CA ASN A 89 21.29 -11.57 4.09
C ASN A 89 20.12 -10.77 3.51
N PHE A 90 20.08 -9.46 3.73
CA PHE A 90 19.08 -8.58 3.13
C PHE A 90 19.25 -8.46 1.62
N GLU A 91 20.49 -8.25 1.13
CA GLU A 91 20.79 -8.23 -0.31
C GLU A 91 20.45 -9.57 -0.98
N CYS A 92 20.79 -10.69 -0.34
CA CYS A 92 20.38 -12.02 -0.79
C CYS A 92 18.85 -12.16 -0.89
N LEU A 93 18.10 -11.66 0.11
CA LEU A 93 16.64 -11.64 0.06
C LEU A 93 16.12 -10.81 -1.13
N MET A 94 16.70 -9.63 -1.38
CA MET A 94 16.32 -8.77 -2.51
C MET A 94 16.55 -9.46 -3.85
N GLU A 95 17.69 -10.13 -4.02
CA GLU A 95 18.00 -10.90 -5.24
C GLU A 95 16.99 -12.02 -5.48
N ILE A 96 16.69 -12.82 -4.46
CA ILE A 96 15.70 -13.91 -4.58
C ILE A 96 14.30 -13.35 -4.83
N TYR A 97 13.94 -12.26 -4.15
CA TYR A 97 12.61 -11.64 -4.28
C TYR A 97 12.38 -11.12 -5.69
N GLN A 98 13.33 -10.38 -6.27
CA GLN A 98 13.20 -9.86 -7.64
C GLN A 98 13.17 -10.99 -8.67
N GLN A 99 14.02 -12.03 -8.53
CA GLN A 99 14.01 -13.18 -9.44
C GLN A 99 12.68 -13.94 -9.38
N THR A 100 12.15 -14.12 -8.17
CA THR A 100 10.86 -14.78 -7.94
C THR A 100 9.72 -13.98 -8.56
N CYS A 101 9.73 -12.65 -8.40
CA CYS A 101 8.77 -11.76 -9.06
C CYS A 101 8.86 -11.87 -10.58
N CYS A 102 10.04 -11.71 -11.17
CA CYS A 102 10.27 -11.79 -12.62
C CYS A 102 9.76 -13.13 -13.19
N THR A 103 10.13 -14.25 -12.57
CA THR A 103 9.71 -15.59 -13.02
C THR A 103 8.21 -15.80 -12.90
N THR A 104 7.62 -15.32 -11.82
CA THR A 104 6.19 -15.51 -11.53
C THR A 104 5.31 -14.66 -12.43
N PHE A 105 5.60 -13.36 -12.56
CA PHE A 105 4.84 -12.43 -13.38
C PHE A 105 4.98 -12.71 -14.89
N LYS A 106 6.10 -13.29 -15.33
CA LYS A 106 6.28 -13.78 -16.70
C LYS A 106 5.21 -14.76 -17.15
N ARG A 107 4.71 -15.60 -16.24
CA ARG A 107 3.62 -16.57 -16.52
C ARG A 107 2.29 -15.89 -16.85
N TYR A 108 2.12 -14.63 -16.46
CA TYR A 108 0.91 -13.83 -16.71
C TYR A 108 1.09 -12.78 -17.82
N GLY A 109 2.21 -12.86 -18.54
CA GLY A 109 2.51 -11.99 -19.67
C GLY A 109 3.02 -10.61 -19.28
N LEU A 110 3.64 -10.45 -18.10
CA LEU A 110 4.46 -9.26 -17.81
C LEU A 110 5.94 -9.63 -17.90
N ASN A 111 6.77 -8.71 -18.36
CA ASN A 111 8.22 -8.90 -18.38
C ASN A 111 8.87 -7.80 -17.56
N LEU A 112 9.17 -8.14 -16.30
CA LEU A 112 9.73 -7.24 -15.30
C LEU A 112 11.24 -7.08 -15.53
N VAL A 113 11.69 -5.84 -15.60
CA VAL A 113 13.08 -5.45 -15.86
C VAL A 113 13.54 -4.32 -14.94
N ASP A 114 14.84 -4.03 -14.97
CA ASP A 114 15.50 -2.92 -14.26
C ASP A 114 15.17 -2.84 -12.77
N PRO A 115 15.40 -3.91 -11.97
CA PRO A 115 15.10 -3.88 -10.55
C PRO A 115 15.89 -2.79 -9.83
N ARG A 116 15.21 -1.98 -9.02
CA ARG A 116 15.82 -0.99 -8.13
C ARG A 116 15.28 -1.16 -6.73
N TRP A 117 16.15 -1.38 -5.75
CA TRP A 117 15.76 -1.48 -4.34
C TRP A 117 16.59 -0.60 -3.43
N GLY A 118 16.14 -0.46 -2.18
CA GLY A 118 16.84 0.27 -1.12
C GLY A 118 16.39 1.73 -0.94
N GLU A 119 15.47 2.23 -1.78
CA GLU A 119 14.87 3.56 -1.58
C GLU A 119 14.07 3.58 -0.28
N SER A 120 14.48 4.44 0.67
CA SER A 120 13.72 4.69 1.90
C SER A 120 12.43 5.45 1.60
N ILE A 121 11.33 4.95 2.14
CA ILE A 121 10.02 5.57 2.01
C ILE A 121 9.85 6.68 3.07
N PRO A 122 9.40 7.89 2.67
CA PRO A 122 9.15 8.99 3.60
C PRO A 122 8.21 8.62 4.74
N TYR A 123 8.37 9.29 5.89
CA TYR A 123 7.53 9.09 7.07
C TYR A 123 7.52 7.64 7.58
N SER A 124 8.64 6.94 7.42
CA SER A 124 8.90 5.65 8.06
C SER A 124 9.97 5.82 9.16
N ASN A 125 10.16 4.79 9.97
CA ASN A 125 11.08 4.83 11.11
C ASN A 125 12.51 5.18 10.70
N ASN A 126 13.19 6.02 11.50
CA ASN A 126 14.55 6.48 11.18
C ASN A 126 15.62 5.38 11.33
N GLU A 127 15.46 4.46 12.27
CA GLU A 127 16.43 3.38 12.52
C GLU A 127 16.20 2.19 11.58
N ARG A 128 14.93 1.90 11.28
CA ARG A 128 14.50 0.80 10.39
C ARG A 128 13.49 1.31 9.36
N PRO A 129 13.95 2.06 8.35
CA PRO A 129 13.05 2.62 7.36
C PRO A 129 12.37 1.53 6.55
N THR A 130 11.13 1.83 6.14
CA THR A 130 10.48 1.05 5.08
C THR A 130 11.26 1.31 3.79
N THR A 131 11.62 0.26 3.07
CA THR A 131 12.29 0.38 1.78
C THR A 131 11.41 -0.16 0.66
N ALA A 132 11.71 0.18 -0.59
CA ALA A 132 11.00 -0.38 -1.73
C ALA A 132 11.93 -1.12 -2.69
N LEU A 133 11.36 -2.12 -3.38
CA LEU A 133 11.82 -2.66 -4.66
C LEU A 133 10.83 -2.25 -5.74
N GLN A 134 11.31 -1.70 -6.85
CA GLN A 134 10.51 -1.43 -8.04
C GLN A 134 11.11 -2.11 -9.27
N MET A 135 10.25 -2.69 -10.10
CA MET A 135 10.59 -3.30 -11.39
C MET A 135 9.58 -2.83 -12.44
N TRP A 136 10.05 -2.54 -13.65
CA TRP A 136 9.20 -2.01 -14.73
C TRP A 136 8.76 -3.13 -15.66
N ASP A 137 7.52 -3.07 -16.14
CA ASP A 137 7.04 -4.01 -17.15
C ASP A 137 7.25 -3.43 -18.55
N ASN A 138 8.05 -4.10 -19.38
CA ASN A 138 8.31 -3.66 -20.75
C ASN A 138 7.32 -4.22 -21.79
N THR A 139 6.34 -5.02 -21.37
CA THR A 139 5.24 -5.50 -22.25
C THR A 139 4.11 -4.49 -22.39
N GLY A 140 4.05 -3.49 -21.49
CA GLY A 140 3.00 -2.47 -21.45
C GLY A 140 1.69 -2.92 -20.79
N LYS A 141 1.66 -4.11 -20.18
CA LYS A 141 0.47 -4.63 -19.47
C LYS A 141 0.29 -3.97 -18.11
N ALA A 142 1.40 -3.72 -17.42
CA ALA A 142 1.52 -2.81 -16.29
C ALA A 142 2.61 -1.77 -16.59
N LYS A 143 2.68 -0.72 -15.77
CA LYS A 143 3.80 0.22 -15.75
C LYS A 143 4.95 -0.33 -14.91
N PHE A 144 4.63 -0.87 -13.73
CA PHE A 144 5.59 -1.45 -12.82
C PHE A 144 4.92 -2.33 -11.75
N VAL A 145 5.75 -3.16 -11.11
CA VAL A 145 5.48 -3.82 -9.84
C VAL A 145 6.36 -3.17 -8.77
N ARG A 146 5.78 -2.74 -7.66
CA ARG A 146 6.53 -2.16 -6.52
C ARG A 146 6.16 -2.86 -5.23
N ALA A 147 7.16 -3.33 -4.49
CA ALA A 147 7.00 -3.95 -3.18
C ALA A 147 7.60 -3.04 -2.10
N PHE A 148 6.86 -2.80 -1.02
CA PHE A 148 7.31 -2.07 0.16
C PHE A 148 7.66 -3.06 1.26
N PHE A 149 8.90 -3.02 1.74
CA PHE A 149 9.41 -3.88 2.80
C PHE A 149 9.33 -3.15 4.14
N VAL A 150 8.45 -3.62 5.01
CA VAL A 150 8.21 -3.04 6.33
C VAL A 150 8.76 -4.01 7.37
N TRP A 151 9.52 -3.49 8.33
CA TRP A 151 10.14 -4.28 9.39
C TRP A 151 9.15 -4.56 10.52
N ASN A 152 8.60 -5.77 10.60
CA ASN A 152 7.71 -6.24 11.66
C ASN A 152 7.33 -7.73 11.48
N GLU A 153 6.70 -8.33 12.50
CA GLU A 153 6.06 -9.65 12.44
C GLU A 153 4.53 -9.58 12.26
N ALA A 154 4.00 -8.40 11.93
CA ALA A 154 2.58 -8.19 11.76
C ALA A 154 2.02 -8.91 10.52
N THR A 155 0.72 -9.10 10.54
CA THR A 155 -0.05 -9.57 9.40
C THR A 155 -0.09 -8.52 8.29
N TRP A 156 -0.42 -8.95 7.07
CA TRP A 156 -0.61 -8.03 5.95
C TRP A 156 -1.71 -7.01 6.26
N GLU A 157 -2.80 -7.45 6.88
CA GLU A 157 -3.96 -6.64 7.29
C GLU A 157 -3.54 -5.50 8.24
N GLU A 158 -2.79 -5.83 9.29
CA GLU A 158 -2.25 -4.84 10.23
C GLU A 158 -1.34 -3.83 9.52
N SER A 159 -0.59 -4.29 8.52
CA SER A 159 0.32 -3.43 7.76
C SER A 159 -0.40 -2.39 6.93
N ILE A 160 -1.56 -2.76 6.38
CA ILE A 160 -2.40 -1.83 5.63
C ILE A 160 -2.93 -0.72 6.56
N ILE A 161 -3.32 -1.06 7.79
CA ILE A 161 -3.80 -0.10 8.79
C ILE A 161 -2.67 0.85 9.21
N TYR A 162 -1.51 0.31 9.58
CA TYR A 162 -0.36 1.12 9.99
C TYR A 162 0.10 2.07 8.87
N ASP A 163 0.13 1.60 7.62
CA ASP A 163 0.57 2.42 6.50
C ASP A 163 -0.36 3.63 6.25
N MET A 164 -1.59 3.63 6.78
CA MET A 164 -2.45 4.81 6.75
C MET A 164 -1.88 5.98 7.55
N ILE A 165 -1.07 5.75 8.59
CA ILE A 165 -0.36 6.82 9.32
C ILE A 165 0.55 7.56 8.35
N ARG A 166 1.40 6.81 7.64
CA ARG A 166 2.33 7.34 6.64
C ARG A 166 1.57 8.04 5.53
N ASN A 167 0.50 7.42 5.03
CA ASN A 167 -0.31 7.98 3.96
C ASN A 167 -0.94 9.32 4.36
N ILE A 168 -1.50 9.43 5.57
CA ILE A 168 -2.04 10.69 6.10
C ILE A 168 -0.98 11.77 6.19
N LYS A 169 0.25 11.45 6.60
CA LYS A 169 1.36 12.43 6.63
C LYS A 169 1.67 12.97 5.22
N VAL A 170 1.73 12.10 4.21
CA VAL A 170 1.88 12.50 2.80
C VAL A 170 0.69 13.37 2.34
N LEU A 171 -0.55 12.95 2.65
CA LEU A 171 -1.75 13.71 2.31
C LEU A 171 -1.71 15.13 2.91
N LYS A 172 -1.25 15.29 4.15
CA LYS A 172 -1.18 16.58 4.84
C LYS A 172 -0.22 17.57 4.17
N GLU A 173 0.78 17.12 3.43
CA GLU A 173 1.64 18.04 2.65
C GLU A 173 0.83 18.84 1.62
N LEU A 174 -0.20 18.24 1.03
CA LEU A 174 -0.98 18.83 -0.06
C LEU A 174 -2.40 19.24 0.34
N LEU A 175 -2.88 18.80 1.50
CA LEU A 175 -4.24 19.02 2.01
C LEU A 175 -4.29 19.82 3.32
N ASN A 176 -3.17 20.39 3.77
CA ASN A 176 -3.17 21.27 4.93
C ASN A 176 -3.87 22.59 4.60
N ILE A 177 -5.05 22.80 5.19
CA ILE A 177 -5.90 23.98 4.92
C ILE A 177 -5.28 25.30 5.38
N ASN A 178 -4.27 25.24 6.25
CA ASN A 178 -3.59 26.42 6.81
C ASN A 178 -2.49 26.97 5.88
N ILE A 179 -2.18 26.28 4.77
CA ILE A 179 -1.16 26.71 3.80
C ILE A 179 -1.78 26.78 2.42
N ARG A 180 -1.37 27.73 1.58
CA ARG A 180 -1.90 27.82 0.21
C ARG A 180 -1.66 26.49 -0.54
N PRO A 181 -2.65 25.98 -1.30
CA PRO A 181 -2.48 24.79 -2.13
C PRO A 181 -1.24 24.92 -3.03
N PRO A 182 -0.25 24.02 -2.92
CA PRO A 182 0.92 24.07 -3.78
C PRO A 182 0.53 23.76 -5.24
N LYS A 183 1.24 24.37 -6.20
CA LYS A 183 1.10 23.98 -7.61
C LYS A 183 1.79 22.63 -7.81
N LYS A 184 1.05 21.66 -8.34
CA LYS A 184 1.52 20.30 -8.59
C LYS A 184 1.10 19.83 -9.97
N GLU A 185 1.88 18.89 -10.52
CA GLU A 185 1.54 18.21 -11.76
C GLU A 185 0.23 17.41 -11.61
N ILE A 186 -0.53 17.31 -12.71
CA ILE A 186 -1.82 16.61 -12.72
C ILE A 186 -1.70 15.16 -12.27
N ALA A 187 -0.60 14.50 -12.63
CA ALA A 187 -0.33 13.13 -12.21
C ALA A 187 -0.20 13.00 -10.69
N GLU A 188 0.49 13.94 -10.04
CA GLU A 188 0.63 13.97 -8.58
C GLU A 188 -0.72 14.21 -7.90
N LEU A 189 -1.53 15.14 -8.41
CA LEU A 189 -2.88 15.37 -7.89
C LEU A 189 -3.78 14.14 -8.02
N LYS A 190 -3.69 13.40 -9.13
CA LYS A 190 -4.43 12.13 -9.29
C LYS A 190 -4.00 11.08 -8.27
N PHE A 191 -2.71 11.02 -7.91
CA PHE A 191 -2.23 10.10 -6.89
C PHE A 191 -2.73 10.50 -5.50
N LEU A 192 -2.63 11.78 -5.15
CA LEU A 192 -3.18 12.31 -3.90
C LEU A 192 -4.67 11.98 -3.75
N LEU A 193 -5.47 12.22 -4.80
CA LEU A 193 -6.90 11.94 -4.81
C LEU A 193 -7.21 10.44 -4.67
N GLN A 194 -6.38 9.58 -5.25
CA GLN A 194 -6.48 8.13 -5.05
C GLN A 194 -6.17 7.77 -3.59
N ASP A 195 -5.14 8.37 -2.99
CA ASP A 195 -4.71 8.11 -1.61
C ASP A 195 -5.74 8.58 -0.58
N VAL A 196 -6.51 9.63 -0.88
CA VAL A 196 -7.66 10.07 -0.09
C VAL A 196 -8.76 9.00 -0.06
N LEU A 197 -9.10 8.43 -1.23
CA LEU A 197 -10.07 7.34 -1.31
C LEU A 197 -9.58 6.12 -0.53
N ILE A 198 -8.32 5.72 -0.73
CA ILE A 198 -7.68 4.59 0.00
C ILE A 198 -7.84 4.77 1.49
N THR A 199 -7.45 5.95 2.00
CA THR A 199 -7.47 6.24 3.43
C THR A 199 -8.90 6.19 3.98
N TYR A 200 -9.86 6.81 3.28
CA TYR A 200 -11.26 6.80 3.71
C TYR A 200 -11.82 5.38 3.82
N PHE A 201 -11.65 4.56 2.78
CA PHE A 201 -12.21 3.22 2.77
C PHE A 201 -11.50 2.27 3.73
N THR A 202 -10.18 2.41 3.91
CA THR A 202 -9.44 1.61 4.91
C THR A 202 -9.86 1.96 6.31
N LEU A 203 -10.07 3.24 6.62
CA LEU A 203 -10.38 3.68 7.98
C LEU A 203 -11.88 3.75 8.28
N TYR A 204 -12.75 3.42 7.31
CA TYR A 204 -14.19 3.72 7.37
C TYR A 204 -14.86 3.35 8.70
N SER A 205 -14.64 2.12 9.17
CA SER A 205 -15.25 1.61 10.43
C SER A 205 -14.65 2.24 11.70
N ALA A 206 -13.51 2.91 11.61
CA ALA A 206 -12.89 3.65 12.70
C ALA A 206 -13.26 5.14 12.71
N LEU A 207 -13.91 5.65 11.65
CA LEU A 207 -14.35 7.05 11.56
C LEU A 207 -15.59 7.30 12.44
N THR A 208 -15.73 8.52 12.96
CA THR A 208 -16.92 8.92 13.72
C THR A 208 -18.13 9.09 12.79
N PRO A 209 -19.36 8.86 13.28
CA PRO A 209 -20.57 9.04 12.47
C PRO A 209 -20.69 10.45 11.85
N ASP A 210 -20.43 11.50 12.63
CA ASP A 210 -20.48 12.90 12.17
C ASP A 210 -19.45 13.15 11.05
N PHE A 211 -18.24 12.60 11.18
CA PHE A 211 -17.23 12.72 10.14
C PHE A 211 -17.64 11.96 8.88
N ILE A 212 -18.24 10.77 9.00
CA ILE A 212 -18.75 10.00 7.86
C ILE A 212 -19.84 10.81 7.12
N GLU A 213 -20.77 11.42 7.84
CA GLU A 213 -21.84 12.24 7.25
C GLU A 213 -21.27 13.39 6.41
N HIS A 214 -20.29 14.12 6.97
CA HIS A 214 -19.57 15.19 6.27
C HIS A 214 -18.78 14.69 5.04
N ALA A 215 -18.06 13.58 5.20
CA ALA A 215 -17.16 13.06 4.18
C ALA A 215 -17.87 12.41 2.99
N LYS A 216 -19.01 11.74 3.25
CA LYS A 216 -19.71 10.89 2.28
C LYS A 216 -20.03 11.56 0.94
N PRO A 217 -20.61 12.77 0.86
CA PRO A 217 -20.88 13.39 -0.43
C PRO A 217 -19.61 13.69 -1.24
N ILE A 218 -18.52 14.07 -0.57
CA ILE A 218 -17.23 14.41 -1.19
C ILE A 218 -16.56 13.15 -1.72
N ILE A 219 -16.52 12.09 -0.90
CA ILE A 219 -15.94 10.80 -1.28
C ILE A 219 -16.74 10.16 -2.41
N LYS A 220 -18.07 10.26 -2.39
CA LYS A 220 -18.92 9.71 -3.46
C LYS A 220 -18.62 10.38 -4.81
N ASP A 221 -18.62 11.72 -4.87
CA ASP A 221 -18.31 12.45 -6.10
C ASP A 221 -16.88 12.12 -6.59
N LEU A 222 -15.91 12.13 -5.68
CA LEU A 222 -14.52 11.78 -6.00
C LEU A 222 -14.39 10.37 -6.57
N PHE A 223 -15.03 9.39 -5.93
CA PHE A 223 -15.02 7.99 -6.37
C PHE A 223 -15.63 7.84 -7.77
N GLU A 224 -16.77 8.49 -8.03
CA GLU A 224 -17.42 8.50 -9.34
C GLU A 224 -16.50 9.11 -10.43
N LYS A 225 -15.78 10.20 -10.13
CA LYS A 225 -14.81 10.76 -11.08
C LYS A 225 -13.60 9.84 -11.28
N PHE A 226 -13.13 9.20 -10.21
CA PHE A 226 -11.98 8.30 -10.23
C PHE A 226 -12.24 7.07 -11.10
N ILE A 227 -13.38 6.39 -10.93
CA ILE A 227 -13.72 5.20 -11.74
C ILE A 227 -13.89 5.53 -13.23
N ASN A 228 -14.28 6.77 -13.53
CA ASN A 228 -14.39 7.29 -14.90
C ASN A 228 -13.04 7.81 -15.46
N GLY A 229 -11.96 7.71 -14.70
CA GLY A 229 -10.58 7.97 -15.11
C GLY A 229 -10.09 9.41 -14.96
N MET A 230 -10.92 10.33 -14.45
CA MET A 230 -10.61 11.77 -14.32
C MET A 230 -9.95 12.33 -15.60
N LYS A 231 -10.70 12.32 -16.71
CA LYS A 231 -10.15 12.45 -18.07
C LYS A 231 -9.51 13.80 -18.40
N THR A 232 -9.86 14.87 -17.69
CA THR A 232 -9.36 16.22 -17.97
C THR A 232 -8.69 16.83 -16.75
N GLU A 233 -7.83 17.83 -16.97
CA GLU A 233 -7.16 18.55 -15.89
C GLU A 233 -8.15 19.31 -14.99
N GLU A 234 -9.21 19.85 -15.59
CA GLU A 234 -10.24 20.62 -14.89
C GLU A 234 -10.93 19.75 -13.85
N ILE A 235 -11.30 18.51 -14.21
CA ILE A 235 -11.91 17.56 -13.28
C ILE A 235 -10.96 17.24 -12.12
N VAL A 236 -9.67 17.01 -12.42
CA VAL A 236 -8.67 16.73 -11.37
C VAL A 236 -8.51 17.91 -10.43
N LYS A 237 -8.39 19.13 -10.96
CA LYS A 237 -8.25 20.36 -10.17
C LYS A 237 -9.50 20.64 -9.34
N GLU A 238 -10.68 20.46 -9.91
CA GLU A 238 -11.96 20.61 -9.20
C GLU A 238 -12.04 19.65 -8.00
N GLN A 239 -11.76 18.36 -8.23
CA GLN A 239 -11.76 17.35 -7.17
C GLN A 239 -10.70 17.64 -6.10
N TYR A 240 -9.50 18.04 -6.52
CA TYR A 240 -8.46 18.47 -5.59
C TYR A 240 -8.92 19.62 -4.71
N HIS A 241 -9.52 20.66 -5.28
CA HIS A 241 -10.01 21.80 -4.50
C HIS A 241 -11.13 21.42 -3.52
N LYS A 242 -12.07 20.55 -3.94
CA LYS A 242 -13.11 20.01 -3.06
C LYS A 242 -12.53 19.27 -1.86
N VAL A 243 -11.56 18.38 -2.12
CA VAL A 243 -10.89 17.62 -1.04
C VAL A 243 -10.04 18.54 -0.18
N TYR A 244 -9.30 19.47 -0.77
CA TYR A 244 -8.48 20.43 -0.03
C TYR A 244 -9.32 21.25 0.96
N SER A 245 -10.47 21.79 0.55
CA SER A 245 -11.32 22.61 1.43
C SER A 245 -12.14 21.80 2.45
N SER A 246 -12.15 20.48 2.34
CA SER A 246 -13.02 19.60 3.15
C SER A 246 -12.49 19.23 4.52
N ALA A 247 -11.21 19.50 4.82
CA ALA A 247 -10.54 19.09 6.05
C ALA A 247 -10.55 17.56 6.32
N LEU A 248 -10.82 16.71 5.32
CA LEU A 248 -10.89 15.25 5.48
C LEU A 248 -9.65 14.64 6.15
N VAL A 249 -8.47 15.14 5.80
CA VAL A 249 -7.20 14.61 6.30
C VAL A 249 -7.07 14.70 7.83
N TYR A 250 -7.73 15.66 8.47
CA TYR A 250 -7.70 15.82 9.92
C TYR A 250 -8.58 14.80 10.63
N GLY A 251 -9.74 14.45 10.07
CA GLY A 251 -10.57 13.37 10.62
C GLY A 251 -9.93 11.99 10.43
N PHE A 252 -9.20 11.78 9.33
CA PHE A 252 -8.36 10.57 9.17
C PHE A 252 -7.26 10.50 10.24
N GLU A 253 -6.57 11.61 10.48
CA GLU A 253 -5.54 11.69 11.53
C GLU A 253 -6.14 11.42 12.92
N GLU A 254 -7.30 12.00 13.24
CA GLU A 254 -7.97 11.83 14.53
C GLU A 254 -8.36 10.35 14.78
N ALA A 255 -8.89 9.68 13.75
CA ALA A 255 -9.30 8.27 13.83
C ALA A 255 -8.14 7.33 14.22
N LEU A 256 -6.91 7.67 13.82
CA LEU A 256 -5.71 6.95 14.25
C LEU A 256 -5.12 7.51 15.55
N GLN A 257 -5.12 8.82 15.72
CA GLN A 257 -4.47 9.47 16.86
C GLN A 257 -5.05 9.00 18.20
N ILE A 258 -6.37 8.82 18.29
CA ILE A 258 -7.03 8.44 19.56
C ILE A 258 -6.58 7.05 20.03
N PRO A 259 -6.67 5.96 19.24
CA PRO A 259 -6.20 4.63 19.68
C PRO A 259 -4.70 4.58 19.94
N TYR A 260 -3.87 5.17 19.06
CA TYR A 260 -2.41 5.12 19.22
C TYR A 260 -1.91 5.90 20.43
N LYS A 261 -2.55 7.02 20.77
CA LYS A 261 -2.19 7.81 21.96
C LYS A 261 -2.40 7.04 23.27
N LYS A 262 -3.39 6.14 23.34
CA LYS A 262 -3.61 5.26 24.51
C LYS A 262 -2.43 4.30 24.74
N GLU A 263 -1.70 3.99 23.67
CA GLU A 263 -0.50 3.15 23.67
C GLU A 263 0.80 3.98 23.76
N ASN A 264 0.71 5.27 24.08
CA ASN A 264 1.82 6.24 24.12
C ASN A 264 2.57 6.40 22.77
N LEU A 265 1.88 6.19 21.65
CA LEU A 265 2.42 6.36 20.31
C LEU A 265 1.87 7.62 19.64
N ASP A 266 2.76 8.52 19.21
CA ASP A 266 2.37 9.74 18.50
C ASP A 266 2.42 9.53 16.99
N VAL A 267 1.25 9.41 16.35
CA VAL A 267 1.10 9.24 14.89
C VAL A 267 1.70 10.40 14.08
N LYS A 268 1.94 11.56 14.69
CA LYS A 268 2.58 12.71 14.03
C LYS A 268 4.10 12.56 13.96
N ASN A 269 4.69 11.69 14.77
CA ASN A 269 6.14 11.47 14.89
C ASN A 269 6.49 9.97 14.78
N VAL A 270 5.95 9.30 13.76
CA VAL A 270 6.17 7.86 13.50
C VAL A 270 7.65 7.50 13.26
N GLU A 271 8.43 8.46 12.74
CA GLU A 271 9.84 8.32 12.45
C GLU A 271 10.68 8.07 13.72
N GLY A 272 10.20 8.59 14.86
CA GLY A 272 10.81 8.43 16.18
C GLY A 272 10.19 7.33 17.05
N TRP A 273 9.33 6.48 16.49
CA TRP A 273 8.75 5.38 17.26
C TRP A 273 9.81 4.34 17.66
N PRO A 274 9.61 3.63 18.78
CA PRO A 274 10.42 2.46 19.12
C PRO A 274 10.40 1.44 17.97
N VAL A 275 11.56 0.82 17.69
CA VAL A 275 11.70 -0.14 16.59
C VAL A 275 10.71 -1.31 16.75
N ASP A 276 10.51 -1.82 17.97
CA ASP A 276 9.55 -2.89 18.28
C ASP A 276 8.08 -2.49 18.07
N LYS A 277 7.80 -1.20 17.84
CA LYS A 277 6.47 -0.65 17.56
C LYS A 277 6.25 -0.27 16.10
N ILE A 278 7.22 -0.53 15.21
CA ILE A 278 7.00 -0.41 13.76
C ILE A 278 5.89 -1.38 13.35
N ASN A 279 4.93 -0.88 12.58
CA ASN A 279 3.76 -1.64 12.13
C ASN A 279 2.84 -2.15 13.25
N TYR A 280 3.02 -1.65 14.49
CA TYR A 280 2.10 -1.95 15.57
C TYR A 280 0.73 -1.31 15.28
N VAL A 281 -0.34 -2.05 15.53
CA VAL A 281 -1.73 -1.58 15.46
C VAL A 281 -2.39 -1.82 16.82
N PRO A 282 -2.99 -0.80 17.46
CA PRO A 282 -3.77 -0.96 18.68
C PRO A 282 -4.92 -1.96 18.48
N ASN A 283 -5.21 -2.78 19.51
CA ASN A 283 -6.28 -3.79 19.43
C ASN A 283 -7.65 -3.18 19.06
N GLU A 284 -7.94 -1.97 19.56
CA GLU A 284 -9.17 -1.23 19.21
C GLU A 284 -9.32 -1.04 17.69
N LEU A 285 -8.23 -0.80 16.96
CA LEU A 285 -8.27 -0.66 15.50
C LEU A 285 -8.39 -2.03 14.83
N LYS A 286 -7.70 -3.07 15.34
CA LYS A 286 -7.81 -4.44 14.80
C LYS A 286 -9.21 -5.03 14.91
N GLU A 287 -9.94 -4.66 15.95
CA GLU A 287 -11.32 -5.14 16.17
C GLU A 287 -12.32 -4.41 15.27
N LYS A 288 -12.01 -3.18 14.86
CA LYS A 288 -12.89 -2.33 14.04
C LYS A 288 -12.68 -2.50 12.53
N LEU A 289 -11.44 -2.73 12.10
CA LEU A 289 -10.99 -2.73 10.70
C LEU A 289 -10.70 -4.14 10.20
#